data_AF-A0A8H6I0P5-F1
#
_entry.id   AF-A0A8H6I0P5-F1
#
_cell.length_a   1.000
_cell.length_b   1.000
_cell.length_c   1.000
_cell.angle_alpha   90.00
_cell.angle_beta   90.00
_cell.angle_gamma   90.00
#
_symmetry.space_group_name_H-M   'P 1'
#
loop_
_entity.id
_entity.type
_entity.pdbx_description
1 polymer ?
#
loop_
_entity_poly.entity_id
_entity_poly.type
_entity_poly.pdbx_seq_one_letter_code
_entity_poly.pdbx_strand_id
1 'polypeptide(L)'
;MAKQWRQHQDCDDGERTSHCFSSSPSNVPSTFTVIAVARLVVIARLWFQTSNGNCCRCSLTALQGLDGTEEGIPGFRRHFIERESLHRHLDGGVAVFVQDSIQLEKSELLSSPDVLVLDLQEMMVVAAYILPRNSPTYEGVGDPYDSLEKLLAVCGEEAKPAVIVGDLNARVGVNDLRMSDNKVASKQGESLLDSCNKMGMQIFNGMFPNSGLSTSHSPGHGHSVVDLVIGNRSVLVVDMRIGSQWSMGADSGKTLSTDHSEVFLDLFNPRQFAGL
;
A
#
# COMPACT_ATOMS: atom_id res chain seq x y z
N MET A 1 -4.85 -24.01 -9.74
CA MET A 1 -3.70 -23.41 -9.01
C MET A 1 -4.04 -23.06 -7.56
N ALA A 2 -5.10 -22.31 -7.23
CA ALA A 2 -5.43 -21.97 -5.83
C ALA A 2 -5.70 -23.18 -4.88
N LYS A 3 -6.21 -24.33 -5.39
CA LYS A 3 -6.41 -25.56 -4.60
C LYS A 3 -5.11 -26.32 -4.28
N GLN A 4 -4.08 -26.20 -5.12
CA GLN A 4 -2.77 -26.82 -4.88
C GLN A 4 -1.98 -26.08 -3.80
N TRP A 5 -2.27 -24.79 -3.59
CA TRP A 5 -1.60 -23.99 -2.57
C TRP A 5 -2.19 -24.17 -1.16
N ARG A 6 -3.51 -24.41 -1.01
CA ARG A 6 -4.08 -24.82 0.30
C ARG A 6 -3.49 -26.14 0.80
N GLN A 7 -3.18 -27.07 -0.12
CA GLN A 7 -2.43 -28.29 0.24
C GLN A 7 -1.00 -28.01 0.73
N HIS A 8 -0.40 -26.85 0.41
CA HIS A 8 0.90 -26.44 0.95
C HIS A 8 0.81 -25.64 2.26
N GLN A 9 -0.37 -25.13 2.64
CA GLN A 9 -0.62 -24.54 3.96
C GLN A 9 -0.95 -25.60 5.03
N ASP A 10 -1.53 -26.75 4.63
CA ASP A 10 -1.89 -27.86 5.52
C ASP A 10 -0.84 -29.00 5.57
N CYS A 11 0.37 -28.77 5.04
CA CYS A 11 1.50 -29.69 5.23
C CYS A 11 2.29 -29.30 6.49
N ASP A 12 1.91 -29.89 7.62
CA ASP A 12 2.67 -29.93 8.87
C ASP A 12 4.14 -30.36 8.66
N ASP A 13 5.06 -29.59 9.23
CA ASP A 13 6.12 -29.99 10.17
C ASP A 13 6.99 -31.24 9.88
N GLY A 14 7.12 -31.64 8.62
CA GLY A 14 7.93 -32.79 8.20
C GLY A 14 9.23 -32.43 7.47
N GLU A 15 10.30 -32.17 8.23
CA GLU A 15 11.76 -32.31 7.97
C GLU A 15 12.41 -31.98 6.59
N ARG A 16 11.71 -31.51 5.56
CA ARG A 16 12.33 -31.17 4.25
C ARG A 16 12.07 -29.76 3.73
N THR A 17 11.23 -28.97 4.38
CA THR A 17 11.06 -27.52 4.12
C THR A 17 11.81 -26.64 5.14
N SER A 18 12.49 -27.25 6.11
CA SER A 18 13.27 -26.61 7.16
C SER A 18 14.51 -25.83 6.69
N HIS A 19 14.79 -25.75 5.39
CA HIS A 19 15.86 -24.88 4.88
C HIS A 19 15.36 -23.62 4.18
N CYS A 20 14.07 -23.52 3.83
CA CYS A 20 13.50 -22.30 3.24
C CYS A 20 12.64 -21.50 4.24
N PHE A 21 12.18 -22.11 5.34
CA PHE A 21 11.24 -21.49 6.27
C PHE A 21 11.68 -21.47 7.74
N SER A 22 12.90 -21.94 8.08
CA SER A 22 13.33 -22.09 9.49
C SER A 22 13.97 -20.86 10.13
N SER A 23 14.07 -19.74 9.41
CA SER A 23 14.43 -18.46 10.02
C SER A 23 13.26 -17.51 9.89
N SER A 24 12.24 -17.70 10.73
CA SER A 24 11.39 -16.58 11.12
C SER A 24 12.31 -15.42 11.50
N PRO A 25 12.30 -14.26 10.80
CA PRO A 25 12.73 -13.04 11.42
C PRO A 25 11.60 -12.71 12.41
N SER A 26 11.63 -13.35 13.57
CA SER A 26 10.84 -12.97 14.76
C SER A 26 11.23 -11.59 15.30
N ASN A 27 12.19 -10.93 14.65
CA ASN A 27 12.70 -9.60 14.98
C ASN A 27 12.39 -8.57 13.88
N VAL A 28 11.22 -8.62 13.24
CA VAL A 28 10.65 -7.34 12.80
C VAL A 28 9.98 -6.79 14.05
N PRO A 29 10.48 -5.69 14.64
CA PRO A 29 9.81 -5.07 15.77
C PRO A 29 8.33 -4.89 15.41
N SER A 30 7.43 -5.52 16.17
CA SER A 30 5.98 -5.30 16.04
C SER A 30 5.59 -3.85 16.39
N THR A 31 6.56 -3.07 16.84
CA THR A 31 6.46 -1.71 17.31
C THR A 31 7.65 -0.93 16.75
N PHE A 32 7.45 -0.26 15.62
CA PHE A 32 8.32 0.83 15.22
C PHE A 32 7.71 2.11 15.78
N THR A 33 8.46 2.87 16.57
CA THR A 33 8.06 4.23 16.94
C THR A 33 8.34 5.13 15.74
N VAL A 34 7.42 5.19 14.79
CA VAL A 34 7.39 6.25 13.77
C VAL A 34 7.06 7.54 14.53
N ILE A 35 7.93 8.56 14.52
CA ILE A 35 7.69 9.84 15.23
C ILE A 35 7.10 10.85 14.24
N ALA A 36 6.02 10.47 13.56
CA ALA A 36 5.34 11.35 12.62
C ALA A 36 3.83 11.20 12.67
N VAL A 37 3.17 12.32 12.39
CA VAL A 37 1.74 12.36 12.13
C VAL A 37 1.53 11.89 10.68
N ALA A 38 1.63 10.58 10.46
CA ALA A 38 1.18 9.99 9.20
C ALA A 38 -0.35 9.86 9.25
N ARG A 39 -1.02 10.21 8.15
CA ARG A 39 -2.46 9.96 8.00
C ARG A 39 -2.69 8.48 7.81
N LEU A 40 -2.06 7.85 6.82
CA LEU A 40 -2.19 6.41 6.58
C LEU A 40 -0.86 5.69 6.82
N VAL A 41 -0.97 4.47 7.32
CA VAL A 41 0.12 3.48 7.37
C VAL A 41 -0.32 2.23 6.60
N VAL A 42 0.39 1.92 5.53
CA VAL A 42 0.22 0.66 4.79
C VAL A 42 1.44 -0.22 5.03
N ILE A 43 1.21 -1.43 5.54
CA ILE A 43 2.25 -2.44 5.73
C ILE A 43 2.04 -3.54 4.70
N ALA A 44 2.88 -3.54 3.67
CA ALA A 44 2.89 -4.57 2.65
C ALA A 44 4.01 -5.58 2.93
N ARG A 45 3.68 -6.87 2.85
CA ARG A 45 4.68 -7.94 2.82
C ARG A 45 4.71 -8.55 1.44
N LEU A 46 5.89 -8.54 0.84
CA LEU A 46 6.12 -9.01 -0.51
C LEU A 46 6.88 -10.32 -0.45
N TRP A 47 6.35 -11.35 -1.11
CA TRP A 47 7.04 -12.62 -1.30
C TRP A 47 7.69 -12.63 -2.67
N PHE A 48 9.00 -12.84 -2.70
CA PHE A 48 9.76 -12.92 -3.94
C PHE A 48 10.82 -14.03 -3.91
N GLN A 49 11.22 -14.50 -5.08
CA GLN A 49 12.33 -15.43 -5.24
C GLN A 49 13.62 -14.68 -5.54
N THR A 50 14.69 -15.00 -4.83
CA THR A 50 16.04 -14.45 -5.09
C THR A 50 16.70 -15.12 -6.28
N SER A 51 17.79 -14.54 -6.78
CA SER A 51 18.56 -15.08 -7.91
C SER A 51 19.11 -16.50 -7.69
N ASN A 52 19.26 -16.93 -6.43
CA ASN A 52 19.65 -18.30 -6.07
C ASN A 52 18.46 -19.25 -5.83
N GLY A 53 17.24 -18.82 -6.14
CA GLY A 53 16.03 -19.65 -6.06
C GLY A 53 15.36 -19.70 -4.68
N ASN A 54 15.89 -19.01 -3.67
CA ASN A 54 15.27 -19.00 -2.35
C ASN A 54 14.06 -18.07 -2.30
N CYS A 55 13.03 -18.46 -1.55
CA CYS A 55 11.90 -17.59 -1.26
C CYS A 55 12.30 -16.61 -0.14
N CYS A 56 12.16 -15.32 -0.39
CA CYS A 56 12.39 -14.26 0.57
C CYS A 56 11.10 -13.48 0.82
N ARG A 57 10.95 -13.02 2.07
CA ARG A 57 9.88 -12.13 2.48
C ARG A 57 10.46 -10.75 2.75
N CYS A 58 9.95 -9.76 2.04
CA CYS A 58 10.19 -8.34 2.29
C CYS A 58 9.04 -7.76 3.10
N SER A 59 9.35 -6.79 3.97
CA SER A 59 8.38 -5.85 4.50
C SER A 59 8.64 -4.47 3.92
N LEU A 60 7.57 -3.80 3.51
CA LEU A 60 7.54 -2.43 3.05
C LEU A 60 6.45 -1.68 3.81
N THR A 61 6.78 -0.50 4.33
CA THR A 61 5.81 0.36 5.00
C THR A 61 5.69 1.66 4.23
N ALA A 62 4.50 1.95 3.70
CA ALA A 62 4.19 3.22 3.08
C ALA A 62 3.43 4.10 4.06
N LEU A 63 3.88 5.35 4.21
CA LEU A 63 3.27 6.38 5.03
C LEU A 63 2.79 7.51 4.13
N GLN A 64 1.59 8.02 4.38
CA GLN A 64 0.98 9.07 3.57
C GLN A 64 0.53 10.24 4.44
N GLY A 65 0.53 11.44 3.85
CA GLY A 65 0.11 12.67 4.53
C GLY A 65 1.08 13.08 5.63
N LEU A 66 2.38 12.98 5.35
CA LEU A 66 3.45 13.28 6.30
C LEU A 66 3.67 14.78 6.45
N ASP A 67 3.77 15.23 7.70
CA ASP A 67 4.20 16.57 8.07
C ASP A 67 5.63 16.50 8.65
N GLY A 68 6.65 16.73 7.81
CA GLY A 68 8.05 16.88 8.23
C GLY A 68 8.99 15.70 7.93
N THR A 69 10.23 15.81 8.41
CA THR A 69 11.30 14.85 8.15
C THR A 69 11.42 13.82 9.26
N GLU A 70 11.05 12.57 8.98
CA GLU A 70 11.22 11.47 9.94
C GLU A 70 12.68 11.10 10.18
N GLU A 71 13.01 10.61 11.37
CA GLU A 71 14.26 9.88 11.59
C GLU A 71 14.20 8.52 10.85
N GLY A 72 15.35 8.03 10.41
CA GLY A 72 15.43 6.72 9.76
C GLY A 72 15.06 5.57 10.70
N ILE A 73 14.49 4.50 10.17
CA ILE A 73 14.23 3.27 10.92
C ILE A 73 15.45 2.35 10.77
N PRO A 74 16.10 1.88 11.86
CA PRO A 74 17.25 0.98 11.75
C PRO A 74 16.94 -0.27 10.91
N GLY A 75 17.77 -0.54 9.90
CA GLY A 75 17.60 -1.66 8.97
C GLY A 75 16.63 -1.39 7.81
N PHE A 76 16.11 -0.16 7.69
CA PHE A 76 15.25 0.27 6.59
C PHE A 76 15.78 1.55 5.94
N ARG A 77 15.79 1.55 4.61
CA ARG A 77 15.99 2.74 3.79
C ARG A 77 14.68 3.48 3.62
N ARG A 78 14.76 4.81 3.73
CA ARG A 78 13.63 5.71 3.49
C ARG A 78 13.70 6.27 2.08
N HIS A 79 12.61 6.13 1.35
CA HIS A 79 12.34 6.86 0.12
C HIS A 79 11.19 7.82 0.39
N PHE A 80 11.33 9.08 0.00
CA PHE A 80 10.36 10.11 0.34
C PHE A 80 10.16 11.09 -0.80
N ILE A 81 8.93 11.54 -0.97
CA ILE A 81 8.57 12.69 -1.78
C ILE A 81 7.73 13.63 -0.93
N GLU A 82 8.11 14.89 -0.98
CA GLU A 82 7.41 15.98 -0.33
C GLU A 82 6.60 16.76 -1.35
N ARG A 83 5.44 17.25 -0.94
CA ARG A 83 4.75 18.27 -1.72
C ARG A 83 5.35 19.63 -1.38
N GLU A 84 6.09 20.21 -2.32
CA GLU A 84 6.43 21.63 -2.23
C GLU A 84 5.15 22.46 -2.37
N SER A 85 4.66 23.05 -1.28
CA SER A 85 3.51 23.96 -1.36
C SER A 85 3.97 25.39 -1.70
N LEU A 86 3.18 26.08 -2.52
CA LEU A 86 3.35 27.50 -2.84
C LEU A 86 3.30 28.41 -1.59
N HIS A 87 2.83 27.91 -0.45
CA HIS A 87 2.52 28.69 0.74
C HIS A 87 3.36 28.36 1.99
N ARG A 88 4.51 27.68 1.84
CA ARG A 88 5.43 27.31 2.96
C ARG A 88 4.82 26.41 4.06
N HIS A 89 3.59 25.94 3.89
CA HIS A 89 2.98 24.92 4.72
C HIS A 89 3.05 23.58 3.98
N LEU A 90 3.98 22.74 4.41
CA LEU A 90 4.25 21.43 3.82
C LEU A 90 3.11 20.48 4.20
N ASP A 91 2.01 20.54 3.44
CA ASP A 91 0.83 19.73 3.71
C ASP A 91 0.90 18.45 2.86
N GLY A 92 1.58 17.45 3.43
CA GLY A 92 1.60 16.08 2.94
C GLY A 92 2.84 15.66 2.16
N GLY A 93 2.76 14.45 1.64
CA GLY A 93 3.87 13.74 1.04
C GLY A 93 3.70 12.25 1.28
N VAL A 94 4.63 11.49 0.73
CA VAL A 94 4.63 10.03 0.81
C VAL A 94 6.03 9.55 1.16
N ALA A 95 6.15 8.75 2.22
CA ALA A 95 7.37 8.00 2.50
C ALA A 95 7.12 6.51 2.33
N VAL A 96 8.17 5.80 1.93
CA VAL A 96 8.21 4.35 1.94
C VAL A 96 9.49 3.89 2.61
N PHE A 97 9.35 3.04 3.61
CA PHE A 97 10.43 2.37 4.31
C PHE A 97 10.58 0.95 3.77
N VAL A 98 11.78 0.62 3.32
CA VAL A 98 12.09 -0.68 2.72
C VAL A 98 13.33 -1.25 3.40
N GLN A 99 13.30 -2.53 3.75
CA GLN A 99 14.45 -3.20 4.36
C GLN A 99 15.72 -3.05 3.49
N ASP A 100 16.86 -2.76 4.12
CA ASP A 100 18.12 -2.42 3.43
C ASP A 100 18.60 -3.47 2.42
N SER A 101 18.24 -4.73 2.65
CA SER A 101 18.62 -5.87 1.80
C SER A 101 17.88 -5.94 0.47
N ILE A 102 16.80 -5.18 0.29
CA ILE A 102 15.96 -5.25 -0.92
C ILE A 102 16.49 -4.27 -1.95
N GLN A 103 16.92 -4.76 -3.11
CA GLN A 103 17.30 -3.90 -4.22
C GLN A 103 16.07 -3.23 -4.82
N LEU A 104 16.12 -1.91 -4.98
CA LEU A 104 15.05 -1.13 -5.56
C LEU A 104 15.60 0.16 -6.18
N GLU A 105 14.84 0.72 -7.11
CA GLU A 105 15.11 2.03 -7.71
C GLU A 105 13.88 2.92 -7.59
N LYS A 106 14.08 4.20 -7.25
CA LYS A 106 13.02 5.20 -7.32
C LYS A 106 12.89 5.65 -8.78
N SER A 107 11.68 5.58 -9.34
CA SER A 107 11.42 6.08 -10.69
C SER A 107 11.14 7.58 -10.64
N GLU A 108 12.14 8.40 -10.98
CA GLU A 108 11.99 9.87 -11.04
C GLU A 108 11.03 10.31 -12.16
N LEU A 109 10.88 9.50 -13.21
CA LEU A 109 9.98 9.82 -14.34
C LEU A 109 8.51 9.62 -13.99
N LEU A 110 8.19 8.59 -13.21
CA LEU A 110 6.82 8.23 -12.86
C LEU A 110 6.38 8.82 -11.51
N SER A 111 7.36 9.22 -10.69
CA SER A 111 7.07 9.87 -9.42
C SER A 111 6.60 11.31 -9.63
N SER A 112 5.74 11.77 -8.72
CA SER A 112 5.24 13.15 -8.66
C SER A 112 5.10 13.55 -7.19
N PRO A 113 4.82 14.82 -6.86
CA PRO A 113 4.68 15.27 -5.47
C PRO A 113 3.73 14.42 -4.60
N ASP A 114 2.78 13.74 -5.24
CA ASP A 114 1.70 12.98 -4.60
C ASP A 114 1.87 11.47 -4.74
N VAL A 115 2.89 11.03 -5.48
CA VAL A 115 3.08 9.65 -5.91
C VAL A 115 4.56 9.29 -5.88
N LEU A 116 4.92 8.33 -5.05
CA LEU A 116 6.25 7.72 -5.04
C LEU A 116 6.21 6.36 -5.72
N VAL A 117 6.97 6.21 -6.80
CA VAL A 117 7.08 4.95 -7.55
C VAL A 117 8.44 4.30 -7.28
N LEU A 118 8.41 3.07 -6.76
CA LEU A 118 9.57 2.23 -6.51
C LEU A 118 9.53 1.00 -7.42
N ASP A 119 10.62 0.76 -8.16
CA ASP A 119 10.82 -0.43 -8.97
C ASP A 119 11.63 -1.46 -8.16
N LEU A 120 11.01 -2.60 -7.84
CA LEU A 120 11.61 -3.72 -7.13
C LEU A 120 12.05 -4.83 -8.12
N GLN A 121 12.53 -4.43 -9.31
CA GLN A 121 12.94 -5.27 -10.45
C GLN A 121 11.78 -6.03 -11.11
N GLU A 122 11.01 -6.79 -10.33
CA GLU A 122 9.97 -7.71 -10.77
C GLU A 122 8.56 -7.20 -10.49
N MET A 123 8.44 -6.13 -9.70
CA MET A 123 7.19 -5.49 -9.34
C MET A 123 7.41 -3.99 -9.16
N MET A 124 6.43 -3.19 -9.56
CA MET A 124 6.35 -1.78 -9.17
C MET A 124 5.49 -1.63 -7.91
N VAL A 125 6.00 -0.89 -6.94
CA VAL A 125 5.24 -0.45 -5.78
C VAL A 125 5.06 1.05 -5.86
N VAL A 126 3.81 1.48 -5.85
CA VAL A 126 3.42 2.88 -5.90
C VAL A 126 2.78 3.22 -4.57
N ALA A 127 3.30 4.24 -3.90
CA ALA A 127 2.66 4.83 -2.75
C ALA A 127 2.10 6.21 -3.15
N ALA A 128 0.81 6.45 -2.90
CA ALA A 128 0.13 7.67 -3.33
C ALA A 128 -0.62 8.37 -2.19
N TYR A 129 -0.65 9.70 -2.22
CA TYR A 129 -1.47 10.53 -1.34
C TYR A 129 -2.18 11.60 -2.16
N ILE A 130 -3.45 11.33 -2.50
CA ILE A 130 -4.25 12.25 -3.31
C ILE A 130 -5.05 13.13 -2.37
N LEU A 131 -4.89 14.46 -2.47
CA LEU A 131 -5.65 15.38 -1.63
C LEU A 131 -7.16 15.26 -1.86
N PRO A 132 -7.98 15.41 -0.80
CA PRO A 132 -9.41 15.55 -1.00
C PRO A 132 -9.71 16.87 -1.72
N ARG A 133 -10.72 16.89 -2.59
CA ARG A 133 -11.05 18.05 -3.44
C ARG A 133 -11.42 19.32 -2.68
N ASN A 134 -11.86 19.18 -1.44
CA ASN A 134 -12.18 20.29 -0.55
C ASN A 134 -10.95 20.78 0.25
N SER A 135 -9.76 20.24 0.01
CA SER A 135 -8.54 20.73 0.62
C SER A 135 -8.25 22.16 0.11
N PRO A 136 -7.94 23.12 1.00
CA PRO A 136 -7.49 24.46 0.58
C PRO A 136 -6.25 24.42 -0.32
N THR A 137 -5.42 23.39 -0.18
CA THR A 137 -4.21 23.16 -0.98
C THR A 137 -4.47 22.55 -2.35
N TYR A 138 -5.73 22.21 -2.69
CA TYR A 138 -6.09 21.66 -4.00
C TYR A 138 -6.08 22.76 -5.09
N GLU A 139 -6.24 24.03 -4.72
CA GLU A 139 -6.22 25.14 -5.68
C GLU A 139 -4.81 25.37 -6.26
N GLY A 140 -4.68 25.25 -7.58
CA GLY A 140 -3.45 25.59 -8.33
C GLY A 140 -2.50 24.43 -8.65
N VAL A 141 -2.79 23.20 -8.22
CA VAL A 141 -1.88 22.04 -8.40
C VAL A 141 -2.27 21.10 -9.56
N GLY A 142 -3.33 21.44 -10.32
CA GLY A 142 -3.95 20.53 -11.30
C GLY A 142 -4.83 19.47 -10.63
N ASP A 143 -5.54 18.64 -11.40
CA ASP A 143 -6.28 17.51 -10.81
C ASP A 143 -5.29 16.37 -10.52
N PRO A 144 -5.01 16.01 -9.25
CA PRO A 144 -4.07 14.94 -8.93
C PRO A 144 -4.53 13.56 -9.43
N TYR A 145 -5.82 13.40 -9.75
CA TYR A 145 -6.31 12.18 -10.41
C TYR A 145 -5.83 12.04 -11.85
N ASP A 146 -5.47 13.14 -12.54
CA ASP A 146 -4.91 13.06 -13.90
C ASP A 146 -3.56 12.33 -13.90
N SER A 147 -2.72 12.62 -12.89
CA SER A 147 -1.43 11.95 -12.70
C SER A 147 -1.61 10.48 -12.33
N LEU A 148 -2.58 10.19 -11.44
CA LEU A 148 -2.92 8.82 -11.08
C LEU A 148 -3.45 8.03 -12.29
N GLU A 149 -4.30 8.63 -13.14
CA GLU A 149 -4.83 7.96 -14.33
C GLU A 149 -3.73 7.63 -15.34
N LYS A 150 -2.80 8.57 -15.58
CA LYS A 150 -1.62 8.32 -16.42
C LYS A 150 -0.77 7.18 -15.87
N LEU A 151 -0.58 7.14 -14.55
CA LEU A 151 0.16 6.08 -13.90
C LEU A 151 -0.56 4.73 -14.02
N LEU A 152 -1.88 4.69 -13.84
CA LEU A 152 -2.69 3.49 -14.06
C LEU A 152 -2.56 2.98 -15.50
N ALA A 153 -2.50 3.87 -16.49
CA ALA A 153 -2.27 3.50 -17.88
C ALA A 153 -0.90 2.80 -18.04
N VAL A 154 0.17 3.42 -17.53
CA VAL A 154 1.52 2.83 -17.57
C VAL A 154 1.54 1.49 -16.86
N CYS A 155 1.03 1.40 -15.63
CA CYS A 155 0.96 0.14 -14.88
C CYS A 155 0.12 -0.95 -15.57
N GLY A 156 -0.93 -0.56 -16.31
CA GLY A 156 -1.80 -1.48 -17.02
C GLY A 156 -1.20 -2.04 -18.32
N GLU A 157 -0.38 -1.23 -19.01
CA GLU A 157 0.29 -1.61 -20.26
C GLU A 157 1.62 -2.35 -20.01
N GLU A 158 2.29 -2.05 -18.90
CA GLU A 158 3.55 -2.68 -18.54
C GLU A 158 3.41 -4.18 -18.32
N ALA A 159 4.41 -4.93 -18.80
CA ALA A 159 4.47 -6.35 -18.49
C ALA A 159 4.71 -6.56 -16.99
N LYS A 160 5.36 -5.61 -16.30
CA LYS A 160 5.74 -5.73 -14.89
C LYS A 160 4.51 -5.53 -13.98
N PRO A 161 4.17 -6.48 -13.08
CA PRO A 161 3.10 -6.30 -12.10
C PRO A 161 3.32 -5.04 -11.25
N ALA A 162 2.23 -4.35 -10.93
CA ALA A 162 2.23 -3.14 -10.14
C ALA A 162 1.18 -3.22 -9.03
N VAL A 163 1.52 -2.65 -7.88
CA VAL A 163 0.59 -2.40 -6.78
C VAL A 163 0.68 -0.95 -6.37
N ILE A 164 -0.47 -0.28 -6.32
CA ILE A 164 -0.66 1.07 -5.84
C ILE A 164 -1.36 1.00 -4.49
N VAL A 165 -0.78 1.66 -3.49
CA VAL A 165 -1.34 1.79 -2.15
C VAL A 165 -1.38 3.26 -1.75
N GLY A 166 -2.47 3.70 -1.16
CA GLY A 166 -2.53 5.09 -0.74
C GLY A 166 -3.88 5.55 -0.21
N ASP A 167 -3.84 6.68 0.50
CA ASP A 167 -5.04 7.48 0.73
C ASP A 167 -5.37 8.20 -0.57
N LEU A 168 -6.35 7.64 -1.29
CA LEU A 168 -6.75 8.14 -2.58
C LEU A 168 -7.92 9.12 -2.46
N ASN A 169 -8.47 9.36 -1.26
CA ASN A 169 -9.64 10.21 -1.04
C ASN A 169 -10.84 9.94 -1.98
N ALA A 170 -10.98 8.68 -2.42
CA ALA A 170 -12.01 8.20 -3.34
C ALA A 170 -12.85 7.10 -2.68
N ARG A 171 -14.18 7.26 -2.68
CA ARG A 171 -15.10 6.23 -2.19
C ARG A 171 -15.66 5.46 -3.37
N VAL A 172 -15.37 4.17 -3.46
CA VAL A 172 -15.77 3.38 -4.66
C VAL A 172 -17.11 2.65 -4.48
N GLY A 173 -17.64 2.57 -3.26
CA GLY A 173 -18.91 1.89 -3.00
C GLY A 173 -18.80 0.36 -3.01
N VAL A 174 -19.97 -0.29 -2.91
CA VAL A 174 -20.15 -1.75 -2.99
C VAL A 174 -20.50 -2.15 -4.43
N ASN A 175 -20.02 -3.30 -4.89
CA ASN A 175 -20.45 -3.92 -6.14
C ASN A 175 -20.42 -5.45 -6.05
N ASP A 176 -20.74 -6.15 -7.13
CA ASP A 176 -20.83 -7.62 -7.16
C ASP A 176 -19.53 -8.35 -6.74
N LEU A 177 -18.38 -7.67 -6.84
CA LEU A 177 -17.06 -8.23 -6.53
C LEU A 177 -16.47 -7.68 -5.22
N ARG A 178 -17.11 -6.68 -4.59
CA ARG A 178 -16.52 -5.92 -3.49
C ARG A 178 -17.52 -5.58 -2.41
N MET A 179 -17.22 -6.02 -1.18
CA MET A 179 -17.93 -5.62 0.03
C MET A 179 -17.28 -4.39 0.65
N SER A 180 -18.07 -3.43 1.13
CA SER A 180 -17.53 -2.25 1.81
C SER A 180 -18.51 -1.74 2.86
N ASP A 181 -17.98 -1.22 3.96
CA ASP A 181 -18.75 -0.42 4.92
C ASP A 181 -19.36 0.82 4.25
N ASN A 182 -18.67 1.33 3.21
CA ASN A 182 -19.14 2.43 2.39
C ASN A 182 -20.03 1.92 1.25
N LYS A 183 -21.34 2.11 1.41
CA LYS A 183 -22.32 1.76 0.36
C LYS A 183 -22.41 2.78 -0.76
N VAL A 184 -21.93 4.01 -0.56
CA VAL A 184 -22.08 5.12 -1.51
C VAL A 184 -20.74 5.47 -2.15
N ALA A 185 -20.69 5.39 -3.48
CA ALA A 185 -19.55 5.85 -4.24
C ALA A 185 -19.51 7.39 -4.34
N SER A 186 -18.32 7.98 -4.35
CA SER A 186 -18.09 9.35 -4.80
C SER A 186 -17.84 9.37 -6.31
N LYS A 187 -18.05 10.52 -6.95
CA LYS A 187 -17.74 10.70 -8.39
C LYS A 187 -16.29 10.31 -8.73
N GLN A 188 -15.34 10.63 -7.83
CA GLN A 188 -13.94 10.26 -7.98
C GLN A 188 -13.75 8.75 -7.89
N GLY A 189 -14.46 8.07 -6.98
CA GLY A 189 -14.37 6.62 -6.86
C GLY A 189 -15.01 5.89 -8.04
N GLU A 190 -16.10 6.40 -8.60
CA GLU A 190 -16.69 5.91 -9.85
C GLU A 190 -15.67 6.05 -11.00
N SER A 191 -15.13 7.25 -11.20
CA SER A 191 -14.12 7.50 -12.24
C SER A 191 -12.88 6.64 -12.06
N LEU A 192 -12.38 6.48 -10.83
CA LEU A 192 -11.21 5.65 -10.53
C LEU A 192 -11.47 4.17 -10.83
N LEU A 193 -12.67 3.67 -10.51
CA LEU A 193 -13.07 2.30 -10.83
C LEU A 193 -13.13 2.06 -12.34
N ASP A 194 -13.69 3.00 -13.09
CA ASP A 194 -13.74 2.95 -14.55
C ASP A 194 -12.33 2.96 -15.16
N SER A 195 -11.44 3.84 -14.68
CA SER A 195 -10.03 3.87 -15.10
C SER A 195 -9.32 2.56 -14.78
N CYS A 196 -9.52 2.00 -13.58
CA CYS A 196 -8.95 0.69 -13.23
C CYS A 196 -9.42 -0.41 -14.19
N ASN A 197 -10.73 -0.48 -14.46
CA ASN A 197 -11.31 -1.47 -15.36
C ASN A 197 -10.75 -1.34 -16.78
N LYS A 198 -10.65 -0.12 -17.30
CA LYS A 198 -10.09 0.18 -18.63
C LYS A 198 -8.64 -0.25 -18.76
N MET A 199 -7.84 -0.05 -17.71
CA MET A 199 -6.40 -0.37 -17.70
C MET A 199 -6.08 -1.80 -17.20
N GLY A 200 -7.10 -2.65 -17.00
CA GLY A 200 -6.87 -4.02 -16.52
C GLY A 200 -6.37 -4.12 -15.08
N MET A 201 -6.57 -3.07 -14.29
CA MET A 201 -6.28 -2.99 -12.87
C MET A 201 -7.52 -3.40 -12.06
N GLN A 202 -7.32 -3.74 -10.79
CA GLN A 202 -8.40 -4.07 -9.85
C GLN A 202 -8.16 -3.44 -8.48
N ILE A 203 -9.25 -3.09 -7.80
CA ILE A 203 -9.22 -2.55 -6.43
C ILE A 203 -9.48 -3.71 -5.47
N PHE A 204 -8.53 -4.00 -4.59
CA PHE A 204 -8.55 -5.16 -3.71
C PHE A 204 -9.40 -4.97 -2.45
N ASN A 205 -9.64 -3.74 -2.01
CA ASN A 205 -10.47 -3.46 -0.84
C ASN A 205 -11.87 -4.05 -1.04
N GLY A 206 -12.29 -4.91 -0.11
CA GLY A 206 -13.59 -5.56 -0.13
C GLY A 206 -13.64 -6.92 -0.83
N MET A 207 -12.53 -7.37 -1.42
CA MET A 207 -12.43 -8.69 -2.06
C MET A 207 -12.07 -9.81 -1.07
N PHE A 208 -11.55 -9.44 0.10
CA PHE A 208 -11.11 -10.35 1.17
C PHE A 208 -11.89 -10.07 2.47
N PRO A 209 -12.02 -11.07 3.37
CA PRO A 209 -12.56 -10.84 4.70
C PRO A 209 -11.89 -9.65 5.38
N ASN A 210 -12.68 -8.73 5.94
CA ASN A 210 -12.20 -7.52 6.64
C ASN A 210 -11.42 -6.49 5.78
N SER A 211 -11.22 -6.71 4.48
CA SER A 211 -10.57 -5.73 3.59
C SER A 211 -11.50 -4.59 3.14
N GLY A 212 -12.79 -4.70 3.43
CA GLY A 212 -13.83 -3.70 3.10
C GLY A 212 -14.20 -2.78 4.25
N LEU A 213 -13.53 -2.93 5.40
CA LEU A 213 -13.78 -2.11 6.59
C LEU A 213 -13.31 -0.68 6.36
N SER A 214 -13.94 0.25 7.07
CA SER A 214 -13.57 1.67 7.06
C SER A 214 -12.08 1.86 7.37
N THR A 215 -11.44 2.72 6.57
CA THR A 215 -10.01 3.03 6.68
C THR A 215 -9.77 4.44 7.21
N SER A 216 -10.79 5.31 7.22
CA SER A 216 -10.78 6.66 7.79
C SER A 216 -11.98 6.86 8.73
N HIS A 217 -11.75 7.54 9.86
CA HIS A 217 -12.64 7.64 11.02
C HIS A 217 -12.66 9.06 11.59
N SER A 218 -13.24 10.01 10.87
CA SER A 218 -13.31 11.39 11.32
C SER A 218 -14.46 11.60 12.33
N PRO A 219 -14.20 12.04 13.57
CA PRO A 219 -15.24 12.28 14.57
C PRO A 219 -16.33 13.23 14.06
N GLY A 220 -17.60 12.81 14.16
CA GLY A 220 -18.75 13.59 13.69
C GLY A 220 -18.97 13.64 12.18
N HIS A 221 -18.04 13.12 11.36
CA HIS A 221 -18.11 13.13 9.90
C HIS A 221 -18.29 11.72 9.30
N GLY A 222 -18.32 10.69 10.15
CA GLY A 222 -18.57 9.31 9.78
C GLY A 222 -17.28 8.52 9.51
N HIS A 223 -17.45 7.39 8.85
CA HIS A 223 -16.35 6.48 8.51
C HIS A 223 -16.32 6.26 7.00
N SER A 224 -15.12 6.05 6.46
CA SER A 224 -14.98 5.80 5.03
C SER A 224 -13.83 4.87 4.65
N VAL A 225 -14.01 4.14 3.55
CA VAL A 225 -12.94 3.42 2.83
C VAL A 225 -12.41 4.35 1.73
N VAL A 226 -11.26 4.96 1.99
CA VAL A 226 -10.55 5.88 1.07
C VAL A 226 -9.09 5.50 0.85
N ASP A 227 -8.56 4.64 1.72
CA ASP A 227 -7.24 4.06 1.63
C ASP A 227 -7.33 2.79 0.78
N LEU A 228 -6.96 2.93 -0.49
CA LEU A 228 -7.20 1.92 -1.51
C LEU A 228 -5.91 1.19 -1.87
N VAL A 229 -6.06 -0.11 -2.12
CA VAL A 229 -5.05 -0.98 -2.71
C VAL A 229 -5.53 -1.35 -4.11
N ILE A 230 -4.75 -0.99 -5.11
CA ILE A 230 -5.02 -1.25 -6.53
C ILE A 230 -3.86 -2.06 -7.08
N GLY A 231 -4.10 -3.01 -7.98
CA GLY A 231 -3.01 -3.66 -8.69
C GLY A 231 -3.46 -4.38 -9.94
N ASN A 232 -2.50 -4.90 -10.71
CA ASN A 232 -2.84 -5.69 -11.89
C ASN A 232 -3.58 -6.96 -11.48
N ARG A 233 -4.41 -7.49 -12.38
CA ARG A 233 -5.08 -8.78 -12.20
C ARG A 233 -4.12 -9.97 -12.06
N SER A 234 -2.86 -9.82 -12.49
CA SER A 234 -1.80 -10.81 -12.33
C SER A 234 -1.15 -10.80 -10.94
N VAL A 235 -1.37 -9.76 -10.13
CA VAL A 235 -0.90 -9.72 -8.74
C VAL A 235 -1.76 -10.68 -7.92
N LEU A 236 -1.10 -11.62 -7.24
CA LEU A 236 -1.78 -12.58 -6.38
C LEU A 236 -1.72 -12.04 -4.95
N VAL A 237 -2.86 -11.54 -4.47
CA VAL A 237 -3.01 -11.13 -3.06
C VAL A 237 -3.35 -12.36 -2.23
N VAL A 238 -2.50 -12.68 -1.28
CA VAL A 238 -2.65 -13.83 -0.37
C VAL A 238 -3.60 -13.48 0.77
N ASP A 239 -3.38 -12.31 1.37
CA ASP A 239 -4.23 -11.75 2.43
C ASP A 239 -4.26 -10.23 2.31
N MET A 240 -5.40 -9.65 2.70
CA MET A 240 -5.54 -8.22 2.87
C MET A 240 -6.51 -7.97 4.01
N ARG A 241 -6.11 -7.13 4.96
CA ARG A 241 -6.94 -6.76 6.10
C ARG A 241 -6.74 -5.32 6.49
N ILE A 242 -7.82 -4.70 6.95
CA ILE A 242 -7.77 -3.41 7.61
C ILE A 242 -7.60 -3.67 9.10
N GLY A 243 -6.58 -3.06 9.70
CA GLY A 243 -6.34 -3.10 11.14
C GLY A 243 -7.42 -2.35 11.91
N SER A 244 -7.42 -2.50 13.24
CA SER A 244 -8.10 -1.53 14.09
C SER A 244 -7.36 -0.19 14.01
N GLN A 245 -8.07 0.92 14.23
CA GLN A 245 -7.46 2.25 14.32
C GLN A 245 -6.19 2.20 15.17
N TRP A 246 -5.09 2.68 14.60
CA TRP A 246 -3.78 2.53 15.21
C TRP A 246 -3.67 3.44 16.43
N SER A 247 -3.44 2.85 17.61
CA SER A 247 -2.96 3.57 18.78
C SER A 247 -1.55 3.08 19.07
N MET A 248 -0.52 3.81 18.62
CA MET A 248 0.83 3.48 19.09
C MET A 248 0.94 3.76 20.58
N GLY A 249 1.28 2.69 21.30
CA GLY A 249 1.84 2.62 22.65
C GLY A 249 1.74 3.88 23.51
N ALA A 250 0.85 3.81 24.51
CA ALA A 250 0.90 4.64 25.71
C ALA A 250 2.29 4.63 26.40
N ASP A 251 3.12 3.61 26.12
CA ASP A 251 4.44 3.42 26.74
C ASP A 251 5.51 4.44 26.32
N SER A 252 5.29 5.23 25.25
CA SER A 252 6.23 6.30 24.86
C SER A 252 5.80 7.70 25.32
N GLY A 253 4.64 7.83 25.99
CA GLY A 253 4.05 9.12 26.35
C GLY A 253 3.60 9.99 25.16
N LYS A 254 3.75 9.51 23.93
CA LYS A 254 3.28 10.15 22.69
C LYS A 254 2.44 9.16 21.90
N THR A 255 1.14 9.13 22.16
CA THR A 255 0.19 8.41 21.30
C THR A 255 0.09 9.18 19.98
N LEU A 256 0.65 8.62 18.92
CA LEU A 256 0.26 9.05 17.58
C LEU A 256 -1.12 8.47 17.32
N SER A 257 -2.12 9.34 17.36
CA SER A 257 -3.48 9.04 16.94
C SER A 257 -3.65 9.58 15.53
N THR A 258 -3.79 8.67 14.56
CA THR A 258 -4.35 9.01 13.25
C THR A 258 -5.83 8.68 13.24
N ASP A 259 -6.62 9.38 12.43
CA ASP A 259 -8.00 9.01 12.12
C ASP A 259 -8.08 7.90 11.06
N HIS A 260 -6.97 7.36 10.56
CA HIS A 260 -6.97 6.21 9.66
C HIS A 260 -6.59 4.89 10.35
N SER A 261 -7.04 3.80 9.74
CA SER A 261 -6.68 2.43 10.10
C SER A 261 -5.54 1.92 9.23
N GLU A 262 -4.72 1.01 9.77
CA GLU A 262 -3.62 0.40 9.02
C GLU A 262 -4.16 -0.53 7.92
N VAL A 263 -3.47 -0.56 6.79
CA VAL A 263 -3.75 -1.55 5.73
C VAL A 263 -2.63 -2.57 5.72
N PHE A 264 -2.95 -3.84 5.99
CA PHE A 264 -2.02 -4.95 5.86
C PHE A 264 -2.28 -5.70 4.56
N LEU A 265 -1.21 -5.96 3.83
CA LEU A 265 -1.28 -6.58 2.51
C LEU A 265 -0.17 -7.61 2.32
N ASP A 266 -0.53 -8.87 2.09
CA ASP A 266 0.42 -9.94 1.77
C ASP A 266 0.32 -10.28 0.27
N LEU A 267 1.40 -10.03 -0.47
CA LEU A 267 1.44 -10.15 -1.93
C LEU A 267 2.39 -11.25 -2.38
N PHE A 268 1.98 -11.96 -3.43
CA PHE A 268 2.77 -12.99 -4.09
C PHE A 268 2.90 -12.67 -5.58
N ASN A 269 4.14 -12.69 -6.10
CA ASN A 269 4.40 -12.56 -7.52
C ASN A 269 4.53 -13.94 -8.18
N PRO A 270 3.50 -14.43 -8.90
CA PRO A 270 3.53 -15.78 -9.46
C PRO A 270 4.56 -15.98 -10.58
N ARG A 271 5.02 -14.91 -11.25
CA ARG A 271 5.97 -15.04 -12.37
C ARG A 271 7.31 -15.62 -11.95
N GLN A 272 7.73 -15.33 -10.72
CA GLN A 272 8.98 -15.86 -10.19
C GLN A 272 8.93 -17.38 -10.00
N PHE A 273 7.75 -17.95 -9.76
CA PHE A 273 7.57 -19.37 -9.47
C PHE A 273 7.17 -20.21 -10.69
N ALA A 274 6.94 -19.59 -11.86
CA ALA A 274 6.51 -20.28 -13.07
C ALA A 274 7.63 -21.10 -13.76
N GLY A 275 8.85 -21.09 -13.21
CA GLY A 275 9.99 -21.90 -13.65
C GLY A 275 10.23 -23.18 -12.83
N LEU A 276 9.32 -23.52 -11.90
CA LEU A 276 9.30 -24.78 -11.14
C LEU A 276 8.23 -25.72 -11.69
#